data_AF-A0A7J2JQZ2-F1
#
_entry.id   AF-A0A7J2JQZ2-F1
#
_cell.length_a   1.000
_cell.length_b   1.000
_cell.length_c   1.000
_cell.angle_alpha   90.00
_cell.angle_beta   90.00
_cell.angle_gamma   90.00
#
_symmetry.space_group_name_H-M   'P 1'
#
loop_
_entity.id
_entity.type
_entity.pdbx_description
1 polymer ?
#
loop_
_entity_poly.entity_id
_entity_poly.type
_entity_poly.pdbx_seq_one_letter_code
_entity_poly.pdbx_strand_id
1 'polypeptide(L)' 'MLILCVDRDDDLGLKTGLRGPVVGVEANTEAATRLALA' A
#
# COMPACT_ATOMS: atom_id res chain seq x y z
N MET A 1 -4.72 -17.37 4.34
CA MET A 1 -3.54 -16.85 3.61
C MET A 1 -3.25 -15.46 4.14
N LEU A 2 -2.01 -15.18 4.54
CA LEU A 2 -1.60 -13.86 5.02
C LEU A 2 -0.98 -13.08 3.87
N ILE A 3 -1.42 -11.84 3.66
CA ILE A 3 -0.88 -10.90 2.67
C ILE A 3 -0.46 -9.63 3.39
N LEU A 4 0.77 -9.19 3.13
CA LEU A 4 1.41 -8.05 3.75
C LEU A 4 2.21 -7.29 2.69
N CYS A 5 1.98 -5.98 2.58
CA CYS A 5 2.87 -5.07 1.86
C CYS A 5 3.63 -4.22 2.87
N VAL A 6 4.96 -4.25 2.75
CA VAL A 6 5.87 -3.45 3.57
C VAL A 6 6.48 -2.38 2.68
N ASP A 7 6.12 -1.14 2.97
CA ASP A 7 6.57 0.04 2.24
C ASP A 7 7.89 0.55 2.83
N ARG A 8 9.00 0.05 2.29
CA ARG A 8 10.33 0.25 2.89
C ARG A 8 10.88 1.65 2.66
N ASP A 9 10.59 2.22 1.50
CA ASP A 9 11.06 3.53 1.04
C ASP A 9 9.98 4.62 1.15
N ASP A 10 8.86 4.31 1.82
CA ASP A 10 7.74 5.23 2.07
C ASP A 10 7.04 5.69 0.79
N ASP A 11 7.08 4.87 -0.28
CA ASP A 11 6.50 5.21 -1.57
C ASP A 11 4.97 5.30 -1.51
N LEU A 12 4.32 4.40 -0.74
CA LEU A 12 2.88 4.49 -0.47
C LEU A 12 2.58 5.73 0.38
N GLY A 13 3.39 6.00 1.40
CA GLY A 13 3.22 7.17 2.27
C GLY A 13 3.29 8.47 1.50
N LEU A 14 4.34 8.65 0.69
CA LEU A 14 4.62 9.86 -0.05
C LEU A 14 3.65 10.09 -1.22
N LYS A 15 3.31 9.05 -1.98
CA LYS A 15 2.49 9.19 -3.20
C LYS A 15 0.99 9.07 -2.93
N THR A 16 0.59 8.32 -1.90
CA THR A 16 -0.83 7.98 -1.68
C THR A 16 -1.38 8.41 -0.32
N GLY A 17 -0.53 8.82 0.62
CA GLY A 17 -0.91 9.15 2.00
C GLY A 17 -1.24 7.93 2.87
N LEU A 18 -1.04 6.71 2.37
CA LEU A 18 -1.27 5.47 3.11
C LEU A 18 -0.04 5.10 3.93
N ARG A 19 -0.22 4.81 5.23
CA ARG A 19 0.86 4.28 6.08
C ARG A 19 0.87 2.77 6.06
N GLY A 20 2.03 2.19 5.77
CA GLY A 20 2.28 0.77 5.89
C GLY A 20 2.54 0.30 7.34
N PRO A 21 2.57 -1.03 7.58
CA PRO A 21 2.39 -2.08 6.58
C PRO A 21 0.90 -2.33 6.25
N VAL A 22 0.59 -2.58 4.98
CA VAL A 22 -0.78 -2.82 4.49
C VAL A 22 -1.10 -4.31 4.54
N VAL A 23 -2.15 -4.68 5.29
CA VAL A 23 -2.50 -6.07 5.58
C VAL A 23 -3.79 -6.46 4.86
N GLY A 24 -3.80 -7.64 4.22
CA GLY A 24 -4.99 -8.20 3.58
C GLY A 24 -5.14 -7.82 2.11
N VAL A 25 -5.95 -8.57 1.36
CA VAL A 25 -6.01 -8.44 -0.10
C VAL A 25 -6.69 -7.15 -0.54
N GLU A 26 -7.80 -6.78 0.09
CA GLU A 26 -8.59 -5.59 -0.30
C GLU A 26 -7.79 -4.30 -0.10
N ALA A 27 -7.18 -4.16 1.08
CA ALA A 27 -6.34 -3.01 1.40
C ALA A 27 -5.12 -2.92 0.48
N ASN A 28 -4.52 -4.04 0.11
CA ASN A 28 -3.41 -4.06 -0.85
C ASN A 28 -3.83 -3.67 -2.27
N THR A 29 -4.99 -4.12 -2.73
CA THR A 29 -5.53 -3.75 -4.05
C THR A 29 -5.85 -2.25 -4.10
N GLU A 30 -6.43 -1.70 -3.03
CA GLU A 30 -6.69 -0.26 -2.94
C GLU A 30 -5.38 0.54 -2.92
N ALA A 31 -4.41 0.14 -2.10
CA ALA A 31 -3.10 0.81 -2.02
C ALA A 31 -2.38 0.80 -3.38
N ALA A 32 -2.39 -0.34 -4.07
CA ALA A 32 -1.83 -0.47 -5.41
C ALA A 32 -2.55 0.42 -6.43
N THR A 33 -3.88 0.51 -6.37
CA THR A 33 -4.68 1.35 -7.28
C THR A 33 -4.37 2.83 -7.08
N ARG A 34 -4.29 3.28 -5.82
CA ARG A 34 -3.91 4.66 -5.50
C ARG A 34 -2.48 4.97 -5.95
N LEU A 35 -1.55 4.05 -5.70
CA LEU A 35 -0.15 4.22 -6.12
C LEU A 35 0.01 4.26 -7.64
N ALA A 36 -0.77 3.48 -8.38
CA ALA A 36 -0.74 3.49 -9.84
C ALA A 36 -1.26 4.79 -10.48
N LEU A 37 -2.06 5.57 -9.74
CA LEU A 37 -2.65 6.84 -10.19
C LEU A 37 -1.91 8.09 -9.67
N ALA A 38 -0.95 7.91 -8.76
CA ALA A 38 -0.18 8.97 -8.12
C ALA A 38 1.18 9.20 -8.80
#